data_AF-A0A3A9JGH2-F1
#
_entry.id   AF-A0A3A9JGH2-F1
#
_cell.length_a   1.000
_cell.length_b   1.000
_cell.length_c   1.000
_cell.angle_alpha   90.00
_cell.angle_beta   90.00
_cell.angle_gamma   90.00
#
_symmetry.space_group_name_H-M   'P 1'
#
loop_
_entity.id
_entity.type
_entity.pdbx_description
1 polymer ?
#
loop_
_entity_poly.entity_id
_entity_poly.type
_entity_poly.pdbx_seq_one_letter_code
_entity_poly.pdbx_strand_id
1 'polypeptide(L)'
;MMTPTRLLPLLALLAACATRPPPIENVVPDTPVQAACRAESRNDPAVKAVLEQLNPGNWANEQRVNHEARVAELRAYRECMRRNGAPLPGGVEAVRPL
;
A
#
# COMPACT_ATOMS: atom_id res chain seq x y z
N MET A 1 -50.97 5.63 25.14
CA MET A 1 -49.50 5.81 25.20
C MET A 1 -48.88 4.66 24.41
N MET A 2 -48.46 4.93 23.17
CA MET A 2 -47.97 3.91 22.23
C MET A 2 -46.49 3.61 22.54
N THR A 3 -46.17 2.38 22.91
CA THR A 3 -44.81 1.96 23.27
C THR A 3 -43.95 1.72 22.00
N PRO A 4 -42.85 2.48 21.79
CA PRO A 4 -42.03 2.40 20.58
C PRO A 4 -40.95 1.30 20.70
N THR A 5 -41.27 0.17 21.32
CA THR A 5 -40.24 -0.81 21.74
C THR A 5 -39.89 -1.85 20.66
N ARG A 6 -40.53 -1.80 19.48
CA ARG A 6 -40.32 -2.79 18.41
C ARG A 6 -39.43 -2.32 17.25
N LEU A 7 -38.89 -1.11 17.29
CA LEU A 7 -38.05 -0.55 16.21
C LEU A 7 -36.54 -0.81 16.38
N LEU A 8 -36.08 -1.20 17.57
CA LEU A 8 -34.66 -1.47 17.84
C LEU A 8 -34.04 -2.67 17.08
N PRO A 9 -34.70 -3.83 16.92
CA PRO A 9 -34.05 -4.96 16.26
C PRO A 9 -33.88 -4.73 14.75
N LEU A 10 -34.70 -3.87 14.15
CA LEU A 10 -34.60 -3.52 12.73
C LEU A 10 -33.36 -2.66 12.45
N LEU A 11 -33.01 -1.73 13.35
CA LEU A 11 -31.83 -0.86 13.18
C LEU A 11 -30.50 -1.62 13.32
N ALA A 12 -30.44 -2.68 14.13
CA ALA A 12 -29.25 -3.51 14.29
C ALA A 12 -28.91 -4.31 13.02
N LEU A 13 -29.91 -4.68 12.22
CA LEU A 13 -29.73 -5.39 10.94
C LEU A 13 -29.19 -4.48 9.82
N LEU A 14 -29.48 -3.17 9.85
CA LEU A 14 -28.97 -2.23 8.84
C LEU A 14 -27.50 -1.81 9.08
N ALA A 15 -26.97 -1.96 10.30
CA ALA A 15 -25.57 -1.60 10.60
C ALA A 15 -24.54 -2.60 10.04
N ALA A 16 -24.96 -3.82 9.66
CA ALA A 16 -24.07 -4.86 9.16
C ALA A 16 -23.63 -4.65 7.69
N CYS A 17 -24.28 -3.76 6.95
CA CYS A 17 -23.94 -3.45 5.55
C CYS A 17 -22.95 -2.29 5.40
N ALA A 18 -22.49 -1.66 6.49
CA ALA A 18 -21.33 -0.75 6.48
C ALA A 18 -20.01 -1.55 6.52
N THR A 19 -20.04 -2.75 5.94
CA THR A 19 -18.94 -3.70 5.84
C THR A 19 -17.80 -3.05 5.07
N ARG A 20 -16.62 -3.09 5.72
CA ARG A 20 -15.34 -2.61 5.21
C ARG A 20 -15.22 -2.87 3.70
N PRO A 21 -14.71 -1.90 2.92
CA PRO A 21 -14.40 -2.17 1.52
C PRO A 21 -13.53 -3.42 1.44
N PRO A 22 -13.82 -4.35 0.52
CA PRO A 22 -12.99 -5.53 0.35
C PRO A 22 -11.54 -5.08 0.12
N PRO A 23 -10.55 -5.81 0.66
CA PRO A 23 -9.16 -5.50 0.36
C PRO A 23 -9.02 -5.47 -1.17
N ILE A 24 -8.44 -4.38 -1.68
CA ILE A 24 -8.13 -4.26 -3.10
C ILE A 24 -7.09 -5.32 -3.39
N GLU A 25 -7.54 -6.47 -3.86
CA GLU A 25 -6.67 -7.52 -4.35
C GLU A 25 -5.90 -6.91 -5.53
N ASN A 26 -4.57 -7.03 -5.54
CA ASN A 26 -3.80 -6.68 -6.73
C ASN A 26 -4.30 -7.59 -7.84
N VAL A 27 -5.15 -7.04 -8.72
CA VAL A 27 -5.86 -7.78 -9.79
C VAL A 27 -4.86 -8.47 -10.73
N VAL A 28 -3.60 -8.02 -10.73
CA VAL A 28 -2.50 -8.64 -11.44
C VAL A 28 -1.47 -9.15 -10.42
N PRO A 29 -1.23 -10.47 -10.34
CA PRO A 29 -0.16 -11.00 -9.51
C PRO A 29 1.21 -10.53 -10.04
N ASP A 30 2.14 -10.36 -9.12
CA ASP A 30 3.51 -9.98 -9.46
C ASP A 30 4.20 -11.02 -10.36
N THR A 31 4.99 -10.54 -11.31
CA THR A 31 5.94 -11.43 -12.00
C THR A 31 7.04 -11.89 -11.02
N PRO A 32 7.76 -13.00 -11.28
CA PRO A 32 8.85 -13.44 -10.42
C PRO A 32 9.93 -12.36 -10.19
N VAL A 33 10.23 -11.56 -11.22
CA VAL A 33 11.17 -10.44 -11.12
C VAL A 33 10.62 -9.33 -10.22
N GLN A 34 9.34 -8.99 -10.35
CA GLN A 34 8.71 -7.99 -9.50
C GLN A 34 8.69 -8.43 -8.03
N ALA A 35 8.37 -9.71 -7.76
CA ALA A 35 8.39 -10.28 -6.42
C ALA A 35 9.81 -10.25 -5.80
N ALA A 36 10.82 -10.63 -6.58
CA ALA A 36 12.22 -10.57 -6.16
C ALA A 36 12.66 -9.12 -5.87
N CYS A 37 12.37 -8.19 -6.78
CA CYS A 37 12.71 -6.79 -6.59
C CYS A 37 11.97 -6.13 -5.42
N ARG A 38 10.74 -6.58 -5.09
CA ARG A 38 10.03 -6.15 -3.87
C ARG A 38 10.66 -6.71 -2.59
N ALA A 39 11.19 -7.92 -2.64
CA ALA A 39 11.92 -8.48 -1.50
C ALA A 39 13.25 -7.73 -1.29
N GLU A 40 13.97 -7.42 -2.37
CA GLU A 40 15.22 -6.66 -2.35
C GLU A 40 14.99 -5.23 -1.83
N SER A 41 14.02 -4.50 -2.38
CA SER A 41 13.77 -3.10 -2.03
C SER A 41 13.41 -2.89 -0.57
N ARG A 42 12.67 -3.82 0.05
CA ARG A 42 12.32 -3.79 1.48
C ARG A 42 13.53 -3.97 2.39
N ASN A 43 14.60 -4.60 1.88
CA ASN A 43 15.82 -4.88 2.62
C ASN A 43 16.96 -3.91 2.29
N ASP A 44 16.69 -2.91 1.44
CA ASP A 44 17.69 -1.95 0.98
C ASP A 44 18.27 -1.15 2.16
N PRO A 45 19.61 -0.94 2.20
CA PRO A 45 20.26 -0.19 3.29
C PRO A 45 19.72 1.22 3.49
N ALA A 46 19.31 1.91 2.41
CA ALA A 46 18.76 3.27 2.52
C ALA A 46 17.37 3.26 3.19
N VAL A 47 16.55 2.24 2.94
CA VAL A 47 15.27 2.06 3.64
C VAL A 47 15.51 1.84 5.13
N LYS A 48 16.46 0.97 5.48
CA LYS A 48 16.82 0.70 6.89
C LYS A 48 17.33 1.95 7.60
N ALA A 49 18.24 2.71 6.97
CA ALA A 49 18.78 3.94 7.52
C ALA A 49 17.71 5.03 7.78
N VAL A 50 16.64 5.06 6.98
CA VAL A 50 15.50 5.96 7.24
C VAL A 50 14.67 5.45 8.42
N LEU A 51 14.38 4.15 8.46
CA LEU A 51 13.58 3.53 9.53
C LEU A 51 14.26 3.61 10.90
N GLU A 52 15.59 3.64 10.95
CA GLU A 52 16.37 3.86 12.18
C GLU A 52 16.10 5.23 12.85
N GLN A 53 15.52 6.19 12.10
CA GLN A 53 15.17 7.52 12.62
C GLN A 53 13.78 7.57 13.27
N LEU A 54 13.07 6.44 13.35
CA LEU A 54 11.74 6.36 13.91
C LEU A 54 11.77 6.76 15.39
N ASN A 55 10.91 7.71 15.76
CA ASN A 55 10.72 8.15 17.13
C ASN A 55 9.27 7.84 17.57
N PRO A 56 9.04 6.67 18.22
CA PRO A 56 7.71 6.25 18.62
C PRO A 56 7.00 7.27 19.51
N GLY A 57 5.73 7.55 19.22
CA GLY A 57 4.92 8.52 19.96
C GLY A 57 5.09 9.98 19.50
N ASN A 58 5.99 10.23 18.55
CA ASN A 58 6.04 11.49 17.81
C ASN A 58 5.40 11.32 16.43
N TRP A 59 4.10 11.56 16.34
CA TRP A 59 3.31 11.35 15.14
C TRP A 59 3.88 12.06 13.89
N ALA A 60 4.38 13.28 14.04
CA ALA A 60 4.97 14.04 12.93
C ALA A 60 6.25 13.38 12.41
N ASN A 61 7.11 12.88 13.31
CA ASN A 61 8.28 12.10 12.92
C ASN A 61 7.85 10.78 12.25
N GLU A 62 6.89 10.05 12.81
CA GLU A 62 6.43 8.77 12.26
C GLU A 62 5.90 8.93 10.83
N GLN A 63 5.08 9.95 10.56
CA GLN A 63 4.59 10.23 9.21
C GLN A 63 5.73 10.55 8.24
N ARG A 64 6.67 11.39 8.66
CA ARG A 64 7.85 11.75 7.85
C ARG A 64 8.69 10.52 7.53
N VAL A 65 9.07 9.74 8.54
CA VAL A 65 9.90 8.53 8.40
C VAL A 65 9.22 7.50 7.50
N ASN A 66 7.92 7.26 7.68
CA ASN A 66 7.17 6.33 6.83
C ASN A 66 7.12 6.79 5.37
N HIS A 67 6.93 8.08 5.12
CA HIS A 67 6.96 8.63 3.77
C HIS A 67 8.34 8.48 3.12
N GLU A 68 9.40 8.88 3.83
CA GLU A 68 10.78 8.79 3.32
C GLU A 68 11.20 7.33 3.07
N ALA A 69 10.83 6.41 3.96
CA ALA A 69 11.11 4.98 3.80
C ALA A 69 10.40 4.44 2.55
N ARG A 70 9.15 4.87 2.30
CA ARG A 70 8.41 4.49 1.09
C ARG A 70 9.06 5.02 -0.19
N VAL A 71 9.55 6.26 -0.17
CA VAL A 71 10.28 6.84 -1.32
C VAL A 71 11.58 6.08 -1.58
N ALA A 72 12.34 5.75 -0.54
CA ALA A 72 13.56 4.95 -0.64
C ALA A 72 13.28 3.55 -1.19
N GLU A 73 12.24 2.87 -0.70
CA GLU A 73 11.81 1.55 -1.18
C GLU A 73 11.46 1.59 -2.67
N LEU A 74 10.67 2.59 -3.11
CA LEU A 74 10.31 2.75 -4.52
C LEU A 74 11.53 3.00 -5.42
N ARG A 75 12.52 3.75 -4.93
CA ARG A 75 13.78 3.97 -5.66
C ARG A 75 14.54 2.66 -5.82
N ALA A 76 14.75 1.92 -4.74
CA ALA A 76 15.45 0.63 -4.76
C ALA A 76 14.74 -0.39 -5.67
N TYR A 77 13.40 -0.44 -5.60
CA TYR A 77 12.59 -1.29 -6.48
C TYR A 77 12.81 -0.99 -7.97
N ARG A 78 12.75 0.30 -8.35
CA ARG A 78 12.96 0.72 -9.75
C ARG A 78 14.37 0.41 -10.23
N GLU A 79 15.37 0.58 -9.36
CA GLU A 79 16.76 0.25 -9.68
C GLU A 79 16.94 -1.26 -9.89
N CYS A 80 16.36 -2.10 -9.02
CA CYS A 80 16.35 -3.55 -9.23
C CYS A 80 15.69 -3.93 -10.56
N MET A 81 14.52 -3.39 -10.86
CA MET A 81 13.82 -3.65 -12.12
C MET A 81 14.65 -3.24 -13.35
N ARG A 82 15.29 -2.06 -13.28
CA ARG A 82 16.19 -1.56 -14.34
C ARG A 82 17.37 -2.49 -14.57
N ARG A 83 18.01 -3.00 -13.51
CA ARG A 83 19.12 -3.95 -13.60
C ARG A 83 18.70 -5.30 -14.20
N ASN A 84 17.46 -5.72 -13.94
CA ASN A 84 16.90 -6.95 -14.49
C ASN A 84 16.29 -6.78 -15.89
N GLY A 85 16.38 -5.59 -16.50
CA GLY A 85 15.80 -5.32 -17.83
C GLY A 85 14.28 -5.42 -17.87
N ALA A 86 13.61 -5.37 -16.70
CA ALA A 86 12.17 -5.52 -16.61
C ALA A 86 11.47 -4.15 -16.73
N PRO A 87 10.30 -4.08 -17.40
CA PRO A 87 9.57 -2.83 -17.56
C PRO A 87 9.11 -2.29 -16.20
N LEU A 88 9.26 -0.98 -15.99
CA LEU A 88 8.80 -0.34 -14.76
C LEU A 88 7.27 -0.28 -14.73
N PRO A 89 6.62 -0.72 -13.64
CA PRO A 89 5.18 -0.54 -13.49
C PRO A 89 4.84 0.95 -13.34
N GLY A 90 3.73 1.39 -13.96
CA GLY A 90 3.23 2.76 -13.86
C GLY A 90 3.61 3.70 -15.01
N GLY A 91 4.22 3.19 -16.08
CA GLY A 91 4.24 3.90 -17.35
C GLY A 91 2.91 3.70 -18.07
N VAL A 92 2.14 4.76 -18.31
CA VAL A 92 1.24 4.75 -19.46
C VAL A 92 2.14 4.73 -20.69
N GLU A 93 2.46 3.54 -21.21
CA GLU A 93 3.11 3.47 -22.51
C GLU A 93 2.17 4.17 -23.51
N ALA A 94 2.62 5.27 -24.10
CA ALA A 94 1.84 5.93 -25.13
C ALA A 94 1.69 4.96 -26.31
N VAL A 95 0.45 4.59 -26.65
CA VAL A 95 0.16 3.83 -27.85
C VAL A 95 0.79 4.57 -29.03
N ARG A 96 1.82 4.00 -29.66
CA ARG A 96 2.38 4.54 -30.91
C ARG A 96 1.46 4.09 -32.05
N PRO A 97 0.76 4.99 -32.74
CA PRO A 97 0.08 4.63 -33.98
C PRO A 97 1.12 4.19 -35.01
N LEU A 98 0.81 3.10 -35.72
CA LEU A 98 1.56 2.58 -36.86
C LEU A 98 1.49 3.55 -38.06
#